data_AF-A0A1F8P1Y5-F1
#
_entry.id   AF-A0A1F8P1Y5-F1
#
_cell.length_a   1.000
_cell.length_b   1.000
_cell.length_c   1.000
_cell.angle_alpha   90.00
_cell.angle_beta   90.00
_cell.angle_gamma   90.00
#
_symmetry.space_group_name_H-M   'P 1'
#
loop_
_entity.id
_entity.type
_entity.pdbx_description
1 polymer ?
#
loop_
_entity_poly.entity_id
_entity_poly.type
_entity_poly.pdbx_seq_one_letter_code
_entity_poly.pdbx_strand_id
1 'polypeptide(L)'
;MKEITKFAMKLNPTYALFHIAIPYPGTKFYSEVLCAGGFFSDDDLFPEAYVGNMTLYEIKKAIRYAYIKFYLRPSYILSVFRHGQLKYIYWQTKLFFGFISPK
;
A
#
# COMPACT_ATOMS: atom_id res chain seq x y z
N MET A 1 -0.33 9.76 5.50
CA MET A 1 0.48 8.85 4.64
C MET A 1 1.95 9.25 4.53
N LYS A 2 2.30 10.50 4.18
CA LYS A 2 3.71 10.94 4.03
C LYS A 2 4.61 10.61 5.23
N GLU A 3 4.12 10.81 6.45
CA GLU A 3 4.86 10.51 7.69
C GLU A 3 5.08 9.01 7.88
N ILE A 4 4.05 8.18 7.65
CA ILE A 4 4.15 6.72 7.68
C ILE A 4 5.18 6.24 6.65
N THR A 5 5.21 6.82 5.44
CA THR A 5 6.22 6.51 4.43
C THR A 5 7.62 6.85 4.92
N LYS A 6 7.83 8.03 5.52
CA LYS A 6 9.13 8.42 6.10
C LYS A 6 9.55 7.47 7.22
N PHE A 7 8.61 7.08 8.08
CA PHE A 7 8.84 6.13 9.17
C PHE A 7 9.27 4.76 8.63
N ALA A 8 8.54 4.21 7.66
CA ALA A 8 8.90 2.96 7.01
C ALA A 8 10.28 3.02 6.35
N MET A 9 10.60 4.12 5.65
CA MET A 9 11.92 4.32 5.05
C MET A 9 13.04 4.38 6.10
N LYS A 10 12.78 4.98 7.27
CA LYS A 10 13.73 5.05 8.39
C LYS A 10 13.98 3.67 9.02
N LEU A 11 12.93 2.85 9.17
CA LEU A 11 13.06 1.45 9.61
C LEU A 11 13.86 0.60 8.60
N ASN A 12 13.87 1.02 7.33
CA ASN A 12 14.56 0.38 6.23
C ASN A 12 14.31 -1.14 6.08
N PRO A 13 13.06 -1.63 6.13
CA PRO A 13 12.80 -3.04 5.91
C PRO A 13 12.98 -3.40 4.43
N THR A 14 13.23 -4.69 4.17
CA THR A 14 13.31 -5.25 2.81
C THR A 14 11.95 -5.29 2.11
N TYR A 15 10.86 -5.26 2.87
CA TYR A 15 9.49 -5.25 2.34
C TYR A 15 8.60 -4.35 3.20
N ALA A 16 7.69 -3.63 2.55
CA ALA A 16 6.61 -2.91 3.22
C ALA A 16 5.32 -2.99 2.40
N LEU A 17 4.21 -3.18 3.10
CA LEU A 17 2.87 -3.20 2.56
C LEU A 17 2.11 -1.95 3.03
N PHE A 18 1.60 -1.17 2.08
CA PHE A 18 0.66 -0.08 2.34
C PHE A 18 -0.69 -0.49 1.75
N HIS A 19 -1.73 -0.60 2.55
CA HIS A 19 -3.05 -1.04 2.10
C HIS A 19 -4.14 -0.30 2.87
N ILE A 20 -5.35 -0.27 2.31
CA ILE A 20 -6.55 0.19 3.03
C ILE A 20 -6.98 -0.94 3.97
N ALA A 21 -7.42 -0.57 5.17
CA ALA A 21 -7.85 -1.57 6.14
C ALA A 21 -9.10 -2.32 5.64
N ILE A 22 -9.12 -3.63 5.85
CA ILE A 22 -10.25 -4.49 5.51
C ILE A 22 -11.07 -4.70 6.79
N PRO A 23 -12.34 -4.27 6.84
CA PRO A 23 -13.21 -4.51 7.97
C PRO A 23 -13.74 -5.95 7.94
N TYR A 24 -13.11 -6.84 8.71
CA TYR A 24 -13.59 -8.21 8.81
C TYR A 24 -14.89 -8.28 9.64
N PRO A 25 -15.92 -9.03 9.18
CA PRO A 25 -17.16 -9.21 9.92
C PRO A 25 -16.92 -9.67 11.36
N GLY A 26 -17.64 -9.08 12.31
CA GLY A 26 -17.51 -9.36 13.74
C GLY A 26 -16.38 -8.59 14.46
N THR A 27 -15.56 -7.82 13.75
CA THR A 27 -14.58 -6.92 14.40
C THR A 27 -15.22 -5.58 14.79
N LYS A 28 -14.66 -4.92 15.80
CA LYS A 28 -15.08 -3.56 16.20
C LYS A 28 -14.97 -2.58 15.03
N PHE A 29 -13.91 -2.69 14.22
CA PHE A 29 -13.71 -1.85 13.04
C PHE A 29 -14.83 -2.04 12.01
N TYR A 30 -15.31 -3.26 11.81
CA TYR A 30 -16.45 -3.53 10.93
C TYR A 30 -17.74 -2.86 11.42
N SER A 31 -18.03 -2.91 12.72
CA SER A 31 -19.18 -2.18 13.27
C SER A 31 -19.05 -0.66 13.13
N GLU A 32 -17.84 -0.12 13.33
CA GLU A 32 -17.58 1.33 13.19
C GLU A 32 -17.78 1.79 11.74
N VAL A 33 -17.30 1.02 10.76
CA VAL A 33 -17.49 1.29 9.33
C VAL A 33 -18.98 1.26 8.97
N LEU A 34 -19.72 0.24 9.41
CA LEU A 34 -21.16 0.15 9.16
C LEU A 34 -21.95 1.32 9.76
N CYS A 35 -21.69 1.66 11.03
CA CYS A 35 -22.39 2.75 11.71
C CYS A 35 -22.08 4.13 11.12
N ALA A 36 -20.87 4.33 10.58
CA ALA A 36 -20.46 5.58 9.98
C ALA A 36 -20.93 5.77 8.52
N GLY A 37 -21.65 4.79 7.95
CA GLY A 37 -22.00 4.79 6.53
C GLY A 37 -20.78 4.67 5.62
N GLY A 38 -19.73 3.97 6.09
CA GLY A 38 -18.49 3.79 5.35
C GLY A 38 -18.71 3.05 4.04
N PHE A 39 -17.96 3.44 3.01
CA PHE A 39 -18.01 2.81 1.70
C PHE A 39 -17.21 1.51 1.73
N PHE A 40 -17.80 0.45 1.21
CA PHE A 40 -17.11 -0.79 0.85
C PHE A 40 -16.77 -0.71 -0.63
N SER A 41 -15.59 -1.17 -1.03
CA SER A 41 -15.33 -1.43 -2.46
C SER A 41 -16.22 -2.57 -2.94
N ASP A 42 -16.97 -2.36 -4.02
CA ASP A 42 -17.87 -3.38 -4.57
C ASP A 42 -17.13 -4.62 -5.11
N ASP A 43 -17.76 -5.79 -4.96
CA ASP A 43 -17.46 -7.09 -5.58
C ASP A 43 -16.13 -7.81 -5.26
N ASP A 44 -15.34 -7.35 -4.27
CA ASP A 44 -14.15 -8.08 -3.82
C ASP A 44 -14.42 -9.00 -2.62
N LEU A 45 -13.77 -10.17 -2.58
CA LEU A 45 -13.77 -11.12 -1.44
C LEU A 45 -13.32 -10.46 -0.12
N PHE A 46 -12.56 -9.37 -0.22
CA PHE A 46 -12.03 -8.59 0.90
C PHE A 46 -12.26 -7.11 0.62
N PRO A 47 -13.48 -6.59 0.85
CA PRO A 47 -13.79 -5.22 0.51
C PRO A 47 -12.95 -4.26 1.36
N GLU A 48 -12.22 -3.37 0.70
CA GLU A 48 -11.53 -2.27 1.37
C GLU A 48 -12.61 -1.31 1.90
N ALA A 49 -12.44 -0.83 3.13
CA ALA A 49 -13.33 0.19 3.65
C ALA A 49 -12.58 1.34 4.31
N TYR A 50 -13.19 2.51 4.26
CA TYR A 50 -12.68 3.71 4.88
C TYR A 50 -13.80 4.47 5.59
N VAL A 51 -13.42 5.11 6.70
CA VAL A 51 -14.27 6.02 7.45
C VAL A 51 -13.54 7.36 7.49
N GLY A 52 -14.21 8.43 7.05
CA GLY A 52 -13.68 9.79 7.12
C GLY A 52 -13.91 10.61 5.85
N ASN A 53 -13.25 11.77 5.79
CA ASN A 53 -13.52 12.80 4.78
C ASN A 53 -12.74 12.64 3.48
N MET A 54 -11.90 11.61 3.35
CA MET A 54 -11.12 11.37 2.13
C MET A 54 -11.91 10.47 1.18
N THR A 55 -11.84 10.75 -0.10
CA THR A 55 -12.37 9.87 -1.14
C THR A 55 -11.48 8.63 -1.32
N LEU A 56 -12.05 7.51 -1.79
CA LEU A 56 -11.28 6.31 -2.13
C LEU A 56 -10.12 6.61 -3.09
N TYR A 57 -10.35 7.51 -4.05
CA TYR A 57 -9.33 7.96 -5.00
C TYR A 57 -8.13 8.63 -4.30
N GLU A 58 -8.39 9.54 -3.35
CA GLU A 58 -7.32 10.21 -2.58
C GLU A 58 -6.51 9.22 -1.74
N ILE A 59 -7.19 8.25 -1.13
CA ILE A 59 -6.53 7.20 -0.34
C ILE A 59 -5.64 6.34 -1.24
N LYS A 60 -6.16 5.86 -2.38
CA LYS A 60 -5.38 5.08 -3.36
C LYS A 60 -4.20 5.88 -3.91
N LYS A 61 -4.38 7.17 -4.18
CA LYS A 61 -3.29 8.08 -4.59
C LYS A 61 -2.22 8.22 -3.51
N ALA A 62 -2.61 8.32 -2.25
CA ALA A 62 -1.69 8.39 -1.12
C ALA A 62 -0.91 7.08 -0.92
N ILE A 63 -1.56 5.93 -1.06
CA ILE A 63 -0.93 4.60 -1.01
C ILE A 63 0.07 4.44 -2.16
N ARG A 64 -0.32 4.79 -3.40
CA ARG A 64 0.58 4.79 -4.55
C ARG A 64 1.82 5.66 -4.31
N TYR A 65 1.63 6.86 -3.74
CA TYR A 65 2.75 7.71 -3.36
C TYR A 65 3.70 7.00 -2.37
N ALA A 66 3.16 6.32 -1.36
CA ALA A 66 3.96 5.59 -0.37
C ALA A 66 4.78 4.46 -1.03
N TYR A 67 4.16 3.66 -1.91
CA TYR A 67 4.85 2.61 -2.66
C TYR A 67 6.00 3.14 -3.50
N ILE A 68 5.71 4.13 -4.37
CA ILE A 68 6.72 4.71 -5.26
C ILE A 68 7.88 5.26 -4.44
N LYS A 69 7.59 6.03 -3.39
CA LYS A 69 8.63 6.65 -2.57
C LYS A 69 9.45 5.64 -1.77
N PHE A 70 8.81 4.60 -1.24
CA PHE A 70 9.49 3.57 -0.45
C PHE A 70 10.39 2.69 -1.33
N TYR A 71 9.90 2.22 -2.49
CA TYR A 71 10.62 1.26 -3.33
C TYR A 71 11.61 1.90 -4.32
N LEU A 72 11.45 3.18 -4.69
CA LEU A 72 12.46 3.91 -5.46
C LEU A 72 13.55 4.54 -4.59
N ARG A 73 13.60 4.25 -3.28
CA ARG A 73 14.63 4.83 -2.42
C ARG A 73 16.02 4.23 -2.74
N PRO A 74 17.10 5.04 -2.73
CA PRO A 74 18.44 4.54 -3.08
C PRO A 74 18.89 3.33 -2.26
N SER A 75 18.62 3.30 -0.95
CA SER A 75 19.02 2.20 -0.07
C SER A 75 18.38 0.87 -0.45
N TYR A 76 17.12 0.88 -0.90
CA TYR A 76 16.42 -0.31 -1.38
C TYR A 76 16.99 -0.79 -2.71
N ILE A 77 17.21 0.13 -3.66
CA ILE A 77 17.78 -0.21 -4.96
C ILE A 77 19.17 -0.84 -4.78
N LEU A 78 20.01 -0.26 -3.92
CA LEU A 78 21.33 -0.80 -3.59
C LEU A 78 21.25 -2.18 -2.90
N SER A 79 20.28 -2.41 -2.01
CA SER A 79 20.14 -3.72 -1.36
C SER A 79 19.73 -4.81 -2.36
N VAL A 80 18.86 -4.49 -3.31
CA VAL A 80 18.47 -5.40 -4.40
C VAL A 80 19.66 -5.78 -5.27
N PHE A 81 20.51 -4.82 -5.65
CA PHE A 81 21.72 -5.10 -6.42
C PHE A 81 22.74 -5.94 -5.63
N ARG A 82 22.93 -5.66 -4.33
CA ARG A 82 23.85 -6.41 -3.47
C ARG A 82 23.46 -7.88 -3.28
N HIS A 83 22.16 -8.19 -3.28
CA HIS A 83 21.69 -9.56 -3.10
C HIS A 83 21.66 -10.38 -4.40
N GLY A 84 22.02 -9.79 -5.54
CA GLY A 84 22.63 -10.51 -6.68
C GLY A 84 21.75 -11.48 -7.46
N GLN A 85 20.44 -11.53 -7.22
CA GLN A 85 19.55 -12.46 -7.95
C GLN A 85 18.85 -11.74 -9.11
N LEU A 86 19.52 -11.61 -10.26
CA LEU A 86 19.03 -10.96 -11.49
C LEU A 86 17.59 -11.34 -11.86
N LYS A 87 17.20 -12.60 -11.63
CA LYS A 87 15.82 -13.09 -11.82
C LYS A 87 14.81 -12.37 -10.93
N TYR A 88 15.13 -12.14 -9.66
CA TYR A 88 14.25 -11.43 -8.72
C TYR A 88 14.17 -9.94 -9.04
N ILE A 89 15.23 -9.34 -9.58
CA ILE A 89 15.22 -7.95 -10.05
C ILE A 89 14.19 -7.80 -11.16
N TYR A 90 14.17 -8.68 -12.16
CA TYR A 90 13.19 -8.67 -13.24
C TYR A 90 11.75 -8.82 -12.75
N TRP A 91 11.51 -9.74 -11.81
CA TRP A 91 10.17 -9.92 -11.24
C TRP A 91 9.72 -8.72 -10.39
N GLN A 92 10.63 -8.15 -9.61
CA GLN A 92 10.34 -6.95 -8.82
C GLN A 92 10.08 -5.74 -9.70
N THR A 93 10.86 -5.51 -10.76
CA THR A 93 10.62 -4.39 -11.68
C THR A 93 9.27 -4.55 -12.38
N LYS A 94 8.88 -5.76 -12.79
CA LYS A 94 7.55 -6.05 -13.34
C LYS A 94 6.43 -5.68 -12.36
N LEU A 95 6.58 -6.03 -11.07
CA LEU A 95 5.63 -5.63 -10.02
C LEU A 95 5.59 -4.10 -9.85
N PHE A 96 6.74 -3.43 -9.88
CA PHE A 96 6.83 -1.96 -9.78
C PHE A 96 6.16 -1.23 -10.95
N PHE A 97 6.28 -1.74 -12.18
CA PHE A 97 5.54 -1.20 -13.31
C PHE A 97 4.02 -1.27 -13.10
N GLY A 98 3.52 -2.30 -12.40
CA GLY A 98 2.12 -2.38 -11.99
C GLY A 98 1.68 -1.27 -11.04
N PHE A 99 2.56 -0.81 -10.13
CA PHE A 99 2.26 0.33 -9.25
C PHE A 99 2.35 1.69 -9.94
N ILE A 100 3.13 1.79 -11.02
CA ILE A 100 3.36 3.03 -11.78
C ILE A 100 2.32 3.21 -12.89
N SER A 101 1.80 2.12 -13.46
CA SER A 101 0.71 2.17 -14.44
C SER A 101 -0.64 2.42 -13.74
N PRO A 102 -1.34 3.53 -14.03
CA PRO A 102 -2.72 3.68 -13.58
C PRO A 102 -3.58 2.70 -14.39
N LYS A 103 -4.19 1.72 -13.73
CA LYS A 103 -5.43 1.12 -14.21
C LYS A 103 -6.60 1.94 -13.72
#